data_AF-A0A3D4VU05-F1
#
_entry.id   AF-A0A3D4VU05-F1
#
_cell.length_a   1.000
_cell.length_b   1.000
_cell.length_c   1.000
_cell.angle_alpha   90.00
_cell.angle_beta   90.00
_cell.angle_gamma   90.00
#
_symmetry.space_group_name_H-M   'P 1'
#
loop_
_entity.id
_entity.type
_entity.pdbx_description
1 polymer ?
#
loop_
_entity_poly.entity_id
_entity_poly.type
_entity_poly.pdbx_seq_one_letter_code
_entity_poly.pdbx_strand_id
1 'polypeptide(L)'
;MAISHMGLYMPKRGEKLNVSCGDIVKISPTGGITKGSFSYNNLDDLWFMERYRPYLDCTPYYKSACTDMEQERLEELKWMAACFGFEPEEVEVLYKEGYTLDEVEELLY
;
A
#
# COMPACT_ATOMS: atom_id res chain seq x y z
N MET A 1 29.55 23.72 19.29
CA MET A 1 28.69 22.63 18.76
C MET A 1 27.23 23.06 18.90
N ALA A 2 26.45 23.04 17.82
CA ALA A 2 25.12 23.65 17.73
C ALA A 2 24.01 22.93 18.53
N ILE A 3 24.25 21.70 19.01
CA ILE A 3 23.24 20.84 19.63
C ILE A 3 22.86 21.29 21.06
N SER A 4 23.76 21.96 21.79
CA SER A 4 23.47 22.42 23.16
C SER A 4 22.53 23.63 23.24
N HIS A 5 22.33 24.37 22.14
CA HIS A 5 21.55 25.61 22.13
C HIS A 5 20.05 25.39 21.88
N MET A 6 19.64 24.16 21.52
CA MET A 6 18.26 23.82 21.16
C MET A 6 17.42 23.27 22.32
N GLY A 7 17.91 23.29 23.57
CA GLY A 7 17.14 22.80 24.71
C GLY A 7 16.82 21.29 24.69
N LEU A 8 17.34 20.56 23.70
CA LEU A 8 17.20 19.10 23.58
C LEU A 8 18.21 18.42 24.51
N TYR A 9 18.04 18.59 25.81
CA TYR A 9 18.72 17.77 26.80
C TYR A 9 18.15 16.34 26.69
N MET A 10 18.86 15.45 25.99
CA MET A 10 18.57 14.01 26.00
C MET A 10 19.09 13.43 27.34
N PRO A 11 18.24 13.12 28.35
CA PRO A 11 18.74 12.83 29.69
C PRO A 11 19.24 11.39 29.88
N LYS A 12 19.12 10.51 28.89
CA LYS A 12 19.54 9.11 28.98
C LYS A 12 20.03 8.59 27.64
N ARG A 13 21.14 7.85 27.66
CA ARG A 13 21.63 7.10 26.49
C ARG A 13 20.51 6.15 26.04
N GLY A 14 20.15 6.20 24.75
CA GLY A 14 19.09 5.36 24.19
C GLY A 14 19.33 3.88 24.46
N GLU A 15 18.25 3.12 24.68
CA GLU A 15 18.30 1.68 24.93
C GLU A 15 18.11 0.91 23.61
N LYS A 16 18.89 -0.16 23.43
CA LYS A 16 18.75 -1.04 22.27
C LYS A 16 17.68 -2.09 22.58
N LEU A 17 16.59 -2.09 21.81
CA LEU A 17 15.55 -3.09 21.92
C LEU A 17 15.75 -4.19 20.87
N ASN A 18 15.74 -5.45 21.31
CA ASN A 18 15.72 -6.60 20.40
C ASN A 18 14.27 -6.88 19.95
N VAL A 19 14.08 -6.98 18.64
CA VAL A 19 12.81 -7.27 17.97
C VAL A 19 12.99 -8.41 16.97
N SER A 20 11.95 -9.21 16.80
CA SER A 20 11.85 -10.29 15.82
C SER A 20 10.82 -9.96 14.74
N CYS A 21 10.79 -10.73 13.66
CA CYS A 21 9.76 -10.58 12.62
C CYS A 21 8.36 -10.74 13.25
N GLY A 22 7.46 -9.80 12.95
CA GLY A 22 6.11 -9.76 13.52
C GLY A 22 6.00 -9.00 14.84
N ASP A 23 7.08 -8.60 15.49
CA ASP A 23 6.98 -7.80 16.72
C ASP A 23 6.46 -6.38 16.44
N ILE A 24 5.48 -5.94 17.22
CA ILE A 24 4.98 -4.56 17.23
C ILE A 24 5.39 -3.93 18.54
N VAL A 25 6.11 -2.81 18.49
CA VAL A 25 6.58 -2.09 19.68
C VAL A 25 5.93 -0.72 19.75
N LYS A 26 5.30 -0.40 20.87
CA LYS A 26 4.77 0.92 21.17
C LYS A 26 5.53 1.51 22.35
N ILE A 27 6.10 2.70 22.13
CA ILE A 27 6.83 3.48 23.13
C ILE A 27 5.94 4.67 23.54
N SER A 28 5.64 4.78 24.84
CA SER A 28 4.85 5.89 25.37
C SER A 28 5.69 7.17 25.49
N PRO A 29 5.07 8.36 25.61
CA PRO A 29 5.79 9.60 25.91
C PRO A 29 6.61 9.57 27.21
N THR A 30 6.26 8.67 28.14
CA THR A 30 6.99 8.46 29.39
C THR A 30 8.12 7.43 29.28
N GLY A 31 8.33 6.85 28.08
CA GLY A 31 9.33 5.81 27.83
C GLY A 31 8.89 4.39 28.18
N GLY A 32 7.61 4.18 28.47
CA GLY A 32 7.05 2.85 28.69
C GLY A 32 6.98 2.07 27.38
N ILE A 33 7.44 0.81 27.40
CA ILE A 33 7.46 -0.06 26.22
C ILE A 33 6.38 -1.13 26.36
N THR A 34 5.48 -1.19 25.39
CA THR A 34 4.51 -2.29 25.24
C THR A 34 4.80 -3.05 23.96
N LYS A 35 4.72 -4.39 24.01
CA LYS A 35 4.98 -5.28 22.88
C LYS A 35 3.69 -6.01 22.47
N GLY A 36 3.44 -6.06 21.18
CA GLY A 36 2.48 -6.94 20.51
C GLY A 36 3.19 -7.83 19.50
N SER A 37 2.48 -8.79 18.93
CA SER A 37 2.99 -9.64 17.86
C SER A 37 1.93 -9.81 16.78
N PHE A 38 2.37 -9.77 15.53
CA PHE A 38 1.61 -10.06 14.33
C PHE A 38 2.19 -11.34 13.71
N SER A 39 1.33 -12.31 13.45
CA SER A 39 1.68 -13.54 12.75
C SER A 39 0.58 -13.87 11.75
N TYR A 40 0.97 -14.14 10.51
CA TYR A 40 0.02 -14.53 9.46
C TYR A 40 -0.59 -15.93 9.70
N ASN A 41 0.11 -16.79 10.45
CA ASN A 41 -0.28 -18.19 10.65
C ASN A 41 -1.58 -18.36 11.47
N ASN A 42 -2.02 -17.31 12.17
CA ASN A 42 -3.20 -17.31 13.03
C ASN A 42 -4.31 -16.38 12.52
N LEU A 43 -4.14 -15.77 11.35
CA LEU A 43 -5.27 -15.25 10.62
C LEU A 43 -6.01 -16.48 10.14
N ASP A 44 -7.06 -16.88 10.89
CA ASP A 44 -7.96 -17.96 10.50
C ASP A 44 -8.13 -17.88 8.99
N ASP A 45 -7.73 -18.93 8.26
CA ASP A 45 -7.84 -18.97 6.81
C ASP A 45 -9.26 -18.57 6.38
N LEU A 46 -10.27 -18.79 7.22
CA LEU A 46 -11.64 -18.33 7.03
C LEU A 46 -11.81 -16.80 6.94
N TRP A 47 -11.12 -16.00 7.77
CA TRP A 47 -11.18 -14.53 7.73
C TRP A 47 -10.49 -13.97 6.48
N PHE A 48 -9.38 -14.58 6.06
CA PHE A 48 -8.71 -14.22 4.81
C PHE A 48 -9.55 -14.68 3.61
N MET A 49 -10.13 -15.87 3.66
CA MET A 49 -11.00 -16.39 2.61
C MET A 49 -12.30 -15.59 2.49
N GLU A 50 -12.99 -15.20 3.56
CA GLU A 50 -14.20 -14.36 3.44
C GLU A 50 -13.91 -12.97 2.88
N ARG A 51 -12.74 -12.38 3.21
CA ARG A 51 -12.33 -11.08 2.67
C ARG A 51 -11.78 -11.17 1.23
N TYR A 52 -11.23 -12.31 0.83
CA TYR A 52 -10.67 -12.59 -0.52
C TYR A 52 -11.51 -13.58 -1.35
N ARG A 53 -12.76 -13.85 -0.98
CA ARG A 53 -13.79 -14.53 -1.78
C ARG A 53 -14.52 -13.69 -2.84
N PRO A 54 -14.08 -12.49 -3.31
CA PRO A 54 -14.71 -11.91 -4.48
C PRO A 54 -14.47 -12.73 -5.77
N TYR A 55 -13.42 -13.56 -5.80
CA TYR A 55 -12.99 -14.29 -6.99
C TYR A 55 -13.78 -15.58 -7.30
N LEU A 56 -14.52 -16.13 -6.34
CA LEU A 56 -15.16 -17.46 -6.52
C LEU A 56 -16.64 -17.41 -6.91
N ASP A 57 -17.35 -16.32 -6.61
CA ASP A 57 -18.76 -16.20 -6.94
C ASP A 57 -19.01 -14.91 -7.72
N CYS A 58 -19.48 -15.08 -8.96
CA CYS A 58 -19.99 -14.07 -9.87
C CYS A 58 -21.17 -13.30 -9.24
N THR A 59 -20.91 -12.50 -8.22
CA THR A 59 -21.86 -11.57 -7.61
C THR A 59 -21.78 -10.23 -8.34
N PRO A 60 -22.90 -9.54 -8.57
CA PRO A 60 -22.92 -8.25 -9.28
C PRO A 60 -22.06 -7.17 -8.59
N TYR A 61 -21.81 -7.30 -7.28
CA TYR A 61 -20.93 -6.39 -6.53
C TYR A 61 -19.44 -6.55 -6.89
N TYR A 62 -18.99 -7.77 -7.21
CA TYR A 62 -17.60 -8.02 -7.63
C TYR A 62 -17.27 -7.39 -8.98
N LYS A 63 -18.19 -7.45 -9.94
CA LYS A 63 -18.02 -6.75 -11.22
C LYS A 63 -17.85 -5.26 -11.00
N SER A 64 -18.68 -4.64 -10.15
CA SER A 64 -18.58 -3.21 -9.83
C SER A 64 -17.22 -2.87 -9.20
N ALA A 65 -16.78 -3.60 -8.18
CA ALA A 65 -15.50 -3.34 -7.51
C ALA A 65 -14.27 -3.58 -8.43
N CYS A 66 -14.35 -4.55 -9.34
CA CYS A 66 -13.31 -4.71 -10.38
C CYS A 66 -13.31 -3.53 -11.34
N THR A 67 -14.49 -3.03 -11.71
CA THR A 67 -14.62 -1.86 -12.59
C THR A 67 -14.04 -0.61 -11.93
N ASP A 68 -14.29 -0.42 -10.62
CA ASP A 68 -13.77 0.72 -9.86
C ASP A 68 -12.23 0.67 -9.75
N MET A 69 -11.67 -0.51 -9.51
CA MET A 69 -10.21 -0.72 -9.45
C MET A 69 -9.54 -0.58 -10.83
N GLU A 70 -10.19 -1.05 -11.89
CA GLU A 70 -9.72 -0.85 -13.27
C GLU A 70 -9.77 0.64 -13.67
N GLN A 71 -10.78 1.38 -13.23
CA GLN A 71 -10.86 2.83 -13.46
C GLN A 71 -9.76 3.58 -12.71
N GLU A 72 -9.48 3.22 -11.45
CA GLU A 72 -8.38 3.81 -10.67
C GLU A 72 -7.03 3.55 -11.34
N ARG A 73 -6.75 2.30 -11.78
CA ARG A 73 -5.54 1.98 -12.54
C ARG A 73 -5.44 2.72 -13.87
N LEU A 74 -6.55 2.92 -14.58
CA LEU A 74 -6.58 3.70 -15.82
C LEU A 74 -6.22 5.17 -15.58
N GLU A 75 -6.69 5.78 -14.49
CA GLU A 75 -6.33 7.14 -14.11
C GLU A 75 -4.85 7.28 -13.72
N GLU A 76 -4.29 6.29 -13.02
CA GLU A 76 -2.86 6.24 -12.70
C GLU A 76 -2.00 6.18 -13.97
N LEU A 77 -2.35 5.31 -14.92
CA LEU A 77 -1.62 5.19 -16.20
C LEU A 77 -1.71 6.46 -17.03
N LYS A 78 -2.86 7.15 -17.03
CA LYS A 78 -3.02 8.46 -17.67
C LYS A 78 -2.09 9.52 -17.07
N TRP A 79 -1.99 9.56 -15.75
CA TRP A 79 -1.07 10.46 -15.05
C TRP A 79 0.40 10.14 -15.37
N MET A 80 0.75 8.86 -15.39
CA MET A 80 2.10 8.42 -15.75
C MET A 80 2.44 8.76 -17.20
N ALA A 81 1.54 8.49 -18.14
CA ALA A 81 1.69 8.86 -19.55
C ALA A 81 1.97 10.37 -19.72
N ALA A 82 1.24 11.21 -18.99
CA ALA A 82 1.48 12.66 -18.96
C ALA A 82 2.88 13.01 -18.43
N CYS A 83 3.40 12.26 -17.45
CA CYS A 83 4.77 12.46 -16.96
C CYS A 83 5.84 12.09 -18.01
N PHE A 84 5.54 11.18 -18.93
CA PHE A 84 6.41 10.79 -20.05
C PHE A 84 6.20 11.64 -21.32
N GLY A 85 5.23 12.56 -21.30
CA GLY A 85 4.93 13.46 -22.42
C GLY A 85 3.90 12.92 -23.43
N PHE A 86 3.22 11.83 -23.10
CA PHE A 86 2.06 11.32 -23.84
C PHE A 86 0.78 11.99 -23.37
N GLU A 87 -0.20 12.10 -24.26
CA GLU A 87 -1.51 12.62 -23.90
C GLU A 87 -2.32 11.55 -23.14
N PRO A 88 -2.98 11.90 -22.01
CA PRO A 88 -3.88 10.99 -21.28
C PRO A 88 -4.95 10.35 -22.17
N GLU A 89 -5.36 11.05 -23.23
CA GLU A 89 -6.31 10.58 -24.24
C GLU A 89 -5.77 9.39 -25.04
N GLU A 90 -4.45 9.30 -25.26
CA GLU A 90 -3.82 8.20 -25.99
C GLU A 90 -3.95 6.88 -25.21
N VAL A 91 -3.78 6.93 -23.88
CA VAL A 91 -4.03 5.79 -22.97
C VAL A 91 -5.49 5.35 -23.04
N GLU A 92 -6.42 6.31 -23.14
CA GLU A 92 -7.84 6.02 -23.20
C GLU A 92 -8.26 5.40 -24.56
N VAL A 93 -7.59 5.78 -25.64
CA VAL A 93 -7.77 5.18 -26.97
C VAL A 93 -7.28 3.74 -26.96
N LEU A 94 -6.07 3.48 -26.45
CA LEU A 94 -5.53 2.12 -26.34
C LEU A 94 -6.45 1.21 -25.53
N TYR A 95 -6.94 1.69 -24.40
CA TYR A 95 -7.90 0.94 -23.58
C TYR A 95 -9.21 0.64 -24.32
N LYS A 96 -9.73 1.60 -25.10
CA LYS A 96 -10.95 1.41 -25.92
C LYS A 96 -10.74 0.49 -27.12
N GLU A 97 -9.53 0.42 -27.68
CA GLU A 97 -9.18 -0.51 -28.76
C GLU A 97 -9.01 -1.96 -28.26
N GLY A 98 -9.05 -2.17 -26.95
CA GLY A 98 -9.02 -3.49 -26.32
C GLY A 98 -7.66 -3.90 -25.78
N TYR A 99 -6.70 -2.96 -25.69
CA TYR A 99 -5.48 -3.19 -24.93
C TYR A 99 -5.80 -3.28 -23.46
N THR A 100 -5.18 -4.26 -22.80
CA THR A 100 -5.24 -4.40 -21.35
C THR A 100 -4.40 -3.32 -20.67
N LEU A 101 -4.74 -2.97 -19.43
CA LEU A 101 -3.97 -1.97 -18.66
C LEU A 101 -2.52 -2.41 -18.45
N ASP A 102 -2.26 -3.72 -18.36
CA ASP A 102 -0.91 -4.26 -18.24
C ASP A 102 -0.10 -4.06 -19.55
N GLU A 103 -0.71 -4.25 -20.73
CA GLU A 103 -0.07 -3.95 -22.01
C GLU A 103 0.21 -2.46 -22.18
N VAL A 104 -0.68 -1.59 -21.69
CA VAL A 104 -0.45 -0.13 -21.68
C VAL A 104 0.69 0.24 -20.73
N GLU A 105 0.78 -0.42 -19.57
CA GLU A 105 1.88 -0.24 -18.62
C GLU A 105 3.23 -0.65 -19.22
N GLU A 106 3.30 -1.78 -19.95
CA GLU A 106 4.49 -2.22 -20.69
C GLU A 106 4.89 -1.27 -21.84
N LEU A 107 3.97 -0.47 -22.37
CA LEU A 107 4.31 0.56 -23.37
C LEU A 107 4.90 1.82 -22.72
N LEU A 108 4.58 2.08 -21.45
CA LEU A 108 5.07 3.22 -20.70
C LEU A 108 6.41 2.94 -19.98
N TYR A 109 6.76 1.68 -19.72
CA TYR A 109 7.99 1.24 -19.02
C TYR A 109 8.89 0.33 -19.86
#